data_AF-R9MSX1-F1
#
_entry.id   AF-R9MSX1-F1
#
_cell.length_a   1.000
_cell.length_b   1.000
_cell.length_c   1.000
_cell.angle_alpha   90.00
_cell.angle_beta   90.00
_cell.angle_gamma   90.00
#
_symmetry.space_group_name_H-M   'P 1'
#
loop_
_entity.id
_entity.type
_entity.pdbx_description
1 polymer ?
#
loop_
_entity_poly.entity_id
_entity_poly.type
_entity_poly.pdbx_seq_one_letter_code
_entity_poly.pdbx_strand_id
1 'polypeptide(L)'
;MLGKLIKHEWKAVWKVPALLLGILMIIAAVAGLTFALPIWDSDWIGLPMSGIMLIMMFYVAMIGVSLGIVIYLAVRYFKNMFTDEGYLTHTLPVTSRQLLISKVMIMSVWELLSSIGVLFSMVVFGGVAVFSLASKEGDFASLVIEAMKGLGNLWDMPFFKDFQIFGVSTVFMELVSCFSGAMIIIASITMGQMIRKHRVLGSVGAYFAINAVIQGIFMVIMFPMTIKMALDNAFLYRFETSPFSFYTIMFTIMSVVYLAVGVGLYFLSEYLLHKQLELE
;
A
#
# COMPACT_ATOMS: atom_id res chain seq x y z
N MET A 1 23.30 5.21 18.83
CA MET A 1 23.74 4.28 17.76
C MET A 1 22.66 4.02 16.71
N LEU A 2 21.38 3.94 17.09
CA LEU A 2 20.23 3.73 16.19
C LEU A 2 20.22 4.63 14.94
N GLY A 3 20.48 5.94 15.06
CA GLY A 3 20.53 6.84 13.90
C GLY A 3 21.58 6.48 12.85
N LYS A 4 22.72 5.88 13.26
CA LYS A 4 23.74 5.40 12.32
C LYS A 4 23.27 4.14 11.59
N LEU A 5 22.57 3.24 12.28
CA LEU A 5 21.96 2.04 11.69
C LEU A 5 20.92 2.44 10.64
N ILE A 6 19.98 3.31 10.99
CA ILE A 6 18.94 3.81 10.07
C ILE A 6 19.57 4.45 8.82
N LYS A 7 20.59 5.29 9.00
CA LYS A 7 21.28 5.93 7.87
C LYS A 7 21.98 4.91 6.95
N HIS A 8 22.55 3.86 7.53
CA HIS A 8 23.21 2.80 6.77
C HIS A 8 22.18 1.95 5.99
N GLU A 9 21.13 1.50 6.67
CA GLU A 9 20.03 0.74 6.06
C GLU A 9 19.36 1.55 4.94
N TRP A 10 19.08 2.85 5.15
CA TRP A 10 18.53 3.72 4.12
C TRP A 10 19.41 3.76 2.87
N LYS A 11 20.73 3.97 3.05
CA LYS A 11 21.70 4.00 1.93
C LYS A 11 21.75 2.69 1.16
N ALA A 12 21.49 1.57 1.82
CA ALA A 12 21.45 0.26 1.18
C ALA A 12 20.15 0.03 0.40
N VAL A 13 19.03 0.55 0.89
CA VAL A 13 17.68 0.24 0.35
C VAL A 13 17.23 1.22 -0.73
N TRP A 14 17.60 2.51 -0.65
CA TRP A 14 16.87 3.56 -1.38
C TRP A 14 16.82 3.45 -2.90
N LYS A 15 17.84 2.87 -3.54
CA LYS A 15 18.00 2.91 -5.01
C LYS A 15 16.88 2.17 -5.74
N VAL A 16 16.55 0.96 -5.29
CA VAL A 16 15.62 0.09 -6.02
C VAL A 16 14.18 0.59 -5.91
N PRO A 17 13.63 0.87 -4.71
CA PRO A 17 12.27 1.41 -4.62
C PRO A 17 12.11 2.77 -5.29
N ALA A 18 13.10 3.67 -5.16
CA ALA A 18 13.07 4.96 -5.84
C ALA A 18 13.06 4.82 -7.37
N LEU A 19 13.85 3.88 -7.92
CA LEU A 19 13.86 3.59 -9.35
C LEU A 19 12.51 3.06 -9.82
N LEU A 20 11.92 2.10 -9.09
CA LEU A 20 10.61 1.53 -9.43
C LEU A 20 9.50 2.59 -9.41
N LEU A 21 9.49 3.48 -8.42
CA LEU A 21 8.56 4.61 -8.38
C LEU A 21 8.82 5.59 -9.53
N GLY A 22 10.08 5.89 -9.86
CA GLY A 22 10.42 6.72 -11.02
C GLY A 22 9.91 6.14 -12.35
N ILE A 23 10.04 4.82 -12.54
CA ILE A 23 9.49 4.12 -13.70
C ILE A 23 7.96 4.23 -13.72
N LEU A 24 7.30 4.05 -12.57
CA LEU A 24 5.84 4.19 -12.47
C LEU A 24 5.37 5.58 -12.90
N MET A 25 6.08 6.63 -12.49
CA MET A 25 5.77 8.01 -12.88
C MET A 25 5.86 8.22 -14.40
N ILE A 26 6.86 7.64 -15.05
CA ILE A 26 7.02 7.69 -16.51
C ILE A 26 5.86 6.96 -17.18
N ILE A 27 5.52 5.76 -16.71
CA ILE A 27 4.40 4.98 -17.25
C ILE A 27 3.09 5.76 -17.08
N ALA A 28 2.86 6.40 -15.94
CA ALA A 28 1.69 7.23 -15.70
C ALA A 28 1.58 8.40 -16.69
N ALA A 29 2.68 9.11 -16.93
CA ALA A 29 2.72 10.19 -17.90
C ALA A 29 2.47 9.69 -19.33
N VAL A 30 3.12 8.60 -19.74
CA VAL A 30 2.92 7.98 -21.07
C VAL A 30 1.47 7.52 -21.23
N ALA A 31 0.89 6.88 -20.22
CA ALA A 31 -0.51 6.46 -20.23
C ALA A 31 -1.46 7.67 -20.34
N GLY A 32 -1.19 8.77 -19.65
CA GLY A 32 -1.95 10.01 -19.79
C GLY A 32 -1.83 10.64 -21.19
N LEU A 33 -0.65 10.59 -21.81
CA LEU A 33 -0.44 11.11 -23.17
C LEU A 33 -1.20 10.33 -24.24
N THR A 34 -1.60 9.08 -23.98
CA THR A 34 -2.40 8.31 -24.95
C THR A 34 -3.72 9.00 -25.30
N PHE A 35 -4.25 9.85 -24.40
CA PHE A 35 -5.46 10.64 -24.65
C PHE A 35 -5.28 11.72 -25.72
N ALA A 36 -4.05 12.12 -26.04
CA ALA A 36 -3.78 13.03 -27.15
C ALA A 36 -3.94 12.35 -28.53
N LEU A 37 -3.85 11.01 -28.58
CA LEU A 37 -3.88 10.27 -29.84
C LEU A 37 -5.28 10.33 -30.49
N PRO A 38 -5.38 10.30 -31.84
CA PRO A 38 -6.67 10.27 -32.55
C PRO A 38 -7.41 8.92 -32.44
N ILE A 39 -6.94 8.01 -31.58
CA ILE A 39 -7.52 6.67 -31.40
C ILE A 39 -8.90 6.68 -30.72
N TRP A 40 -9.21 7.74 -29.96
CA TRP A 40 -10.44 7.87 -29.16
C TRP A 40 -11.64 8.36 -29.96
N ASP A 41 -11.38 9.06 -31.07
CA ASP A 41 -12.40 9.64 -31.96
C ASP A 41 -12.66 8.74 -33.19
N SER A 42 -12.10 7.53 -33.20
CA SER A 42 -12.17 6.62 -34.36
C SER A 42 -13.44 5.75 -34.33
N ASP A 43 -14.13 5.69 -35.46
CA ASP A 43 -15.29 4.80 -35.66
C ASP A 43 -14.91 3.30 -35.60
N TRP A 44 -13.64 2.96 -35.79
CA TRP A 44 -13.19 1.58 -35.70
C TRP A 44 -12.94 1.19 -34.24
N ILE A 45 -13.84 0.37 -33.70
CA ILE A 45 -13.85 -0.10 -32.29
C ILE A 45 -12.48 -0.63 -31.81
N GLY A 46 -11.66 -1.19 -32.71
CA GLY A 46 -10.32 -1.69 -32.36
C GLY A 46 -9.36 -0.62 -31.82
N LEU A 47 -9.46 0.62 -32.29
CA LEU A 47 -8.58 1.72 -31.89
C LEU A 47 -8.87 2.21 -30.46
N PRO A 48 -10.11 2.56 -30.07
CA PRO A 48 -10.44 2.88 -28.68
C PRO A 48 -10.13 1.73 -27.71
N MET A 49 -10.36 0.47 -28.12
CA MET A 49 -10.02 -0.71 -27.32
C MET A 49 -8.52 -0.79 -27.02
N SER A 50 -7.66 -0.45 -27.98
CA SER A 50 -6.21 -0.41 -27.76
C SER A 50 -5.81 0.67 -26.73
N GLY A 51 -6.50 1.81 -26.71
CA GLY A 51 -6.31 2.85 -25.69
C GLY A 51 -6.68 2.37 -24.29
N ILE A 52 -7.81 1.67 -24.16
CA ILE A 52 -8.23 1.05 -22.89
C ILE A 52 -7.21 0.01 -22.40
N MET A 53 -6.67 -0.81 -23.31
CA MET A 53 -5.62 -1.78 -22.96
C MET A 53 -4.36 -1.11 -22.41
N LEU A 54 -3.95 0.05 -22.94
CA LEU A 54 -2.81 0.82 -22.42
C LEU A 54 -3.08 1.37 -21.02
N ILE A 55 -4.29 1.85 -20.75
CA ILE A 55 -4.71 2.26 -19.41
C ILE A 55 -4.67 1.06 -18.45
N MET A 56 -5.16 -0.10 -18.87
CA MET A 56 -5.08 -1.33 -18.07
C MET A 56 -3.64 -1.74 -17.77
N MET A 57 -2.70 -1.57 -18.72
CA MET A 57 -1.27 -1.80 -18.46
C MET A 57 -0.73 -0.87 -17.38
N PHE A 58 -1.16 0.38 -17.31
CA PHE A 58 -0.79 1.28 -16.21
C PHE A 58 -1.30 0.78 -14.86
N TYR A 59 -2.55 0.29 -14.77
CA TYR A 59 -3.07 -0.33 -13.55
C TYR A 59 -2.26 -1.55 -13.12
N VAL A 60 -1.91 -2.43 -14.07
CA VAL A 60 -1.05 -3.59 -13.79
C VAL A 60 0.35 -3.14 -13.35
N ALA A 61 0.90 -2.08 -13.93
CA ALA A 61 2.19 -1.52 -13.53
C ALA A 61 2.18 -0.96 -12.10
N MET A 62 1.09 -0.31 -11.67
CA MET A 62 0.93 0.14 -10.27
C MET A 62 1.01 -1.03 -9.29
N ILE A 63 0.30 -2.13 -9.59
CA ILE A 63 0.32 -3.34 -8.78
C ILE A 63 1.72 -3.96 -8.80
N GLY A 64 2.33 -4.10 -9.98
CA GLY A 64 3.65 -4.70 -10.16
C GLY A 64 4.75 -3.94 -9.42
N VAL A 65 4.74 -2.61 -9.47
CA VAL A 65 5.70 -1.76 -8.74
C VAL A 65 5.51 -1.87 -7.23
N SER A 66 4.26 -1.81 -6.75
CA SER A 66 3.95 -1.93 -5.32
C SER A 66 4.40 -3.29 -4.77
N LEU A 67 4.05 -4.38 -5.46
CA LEU A 67 4.51 -5.73 -5.11
C LEU A 67 6.03 -5.86 -5.22
N GLY A 68 6.63 -5.28 -6.26
CA GLY A 68 8.09 -5.30 -6.47
C GLY A 68 8.85 -4.65 -5.31
N ILE A 69 8.34 -3.54 -4.78
CA ILE A 69 8.92 -2.86 -3.60
C ILE A 69 8.80 -3.75 -2.36
N VAL A 70 7.61 -4.30 -2.09
CA VAL A 70 7.38 -5.20 -0.95
C VAL A 70 8.29 -6.43 -1.01
N ILE A 71 8.37 -7.09 -2.17
CA ILE A 71 9.24 -8.27 -2.39
C ILE A 71 10.70 -7.88 -2.22
N TYR A 72 11.14 -6.74 -2.76
CA TYR A 72 12.51 -6.26 -2.59
C TYR A 72 12.88 -6.05 -1.12
N LEU A 73 12.01 -5.38 -0.36
CA LEU A 73 12.21 -5.14 1.08
C LEU A 73 12.28 -6.47 1.84
N ALA A 74 11.38 -7.41 1.54
CA ALA A 74 11.36 -8.75 2.14
C ALA A 74 12.66 -9.53 1.87
N VAL A 75 13.11 -9.59 0.61
CA VAL A 75 14.35 -10.27 0.22
C VAL A 75 15.56 -9.61 0.85
N ARG A 76 15.61 -8.28 0.91
CA ARG A 76 16.72 -7.55 1.53
C ARG A 76 16.77 -7.79 3.04
N TYR A 77 15.62 -7.78 3.71
CA TYR A 77 15.52 -8.13 5.13
C TYR A 77 16.04 -9.55 5.38
N PHE A 78 15.58 -10.52 4.60
CA PHE A 78 16.01 -11.92 4.69
C PHE A 78 17.52 -12.06 4.53
N LYS A 79 18.10 -11.48 3.46
CA LYS A 79 19.54 -11.52 3.21
C LYS A 79 20.32 -10.88 4.36
N ASN A 80 19.92 -9.69 4.79
CA ASN A 80 20.68 -8.99 5.80
C ASN A 80 20.62 -9.61 7.20
N MET A 81 19.58 -10.41 7.53
CA MET A 81 19.42 -11.00 8.85
C MET A 81 19.83 -12.47 8.95
N PHE A 82 19.68 -13.25 7.88
CA PHE A 82 19.72 -14.72 7.94
C PHE A 82 20.70 -15.36 6.95
N THR A 83 21.49 -14.57 6.22
CA THR A 83 22.56 -15.09 5.34
C THR A 83 23.94 -14.65 5.86
N ASP A 84 25.01 -14.80 5.07
CA ASP A 84 26.38 -14.43 5.47
C ASP A 84 26.50 -12.95 5.89
N GLU A 85 25.71 -12.06 5.26
CA GLU A 85 25.58 -10.64 5.68
C GLU A 85 25.01 -10.51 7.12
N GLY A 86 24.24 -11.50 7.56
CA GLY A 86 23.64 -11.60 8.89
C GLY A 86 24.68 -11.77 9.99
N TYR A 87 25.77 -12.51 9.75
CA TYR A 87 26.83 -12.68 10.75
C TYR A 87 27.48 -11.33 11.11
N LEU A 88 27.76 -10.50 10.11
CA LEU A 88 28.27 -9.13 10.32
C LEU A 88 27.23 -8.25 11.02
N THR A 89 25.95 -8.46 10.73
CA THR A 89 24.84 -7.69 11.31
C THR A 89 24.65 -8.00 12.80
N HIS A 90 24.79 -9.25 13.21
CA HIS A 90 24.66 -9.69 14.61
C HIS A 90 25.93 -9.49 15.46
N THR A 91 27.09 -9.30 14.84
CA THR A 91 28.37 -9.02 15.55
C THR A 91 28.60 -7.54 15.84
N LEU A 92 27.74 -6.64 15.34
CA LEU A 92 27.77 -5.23 15.70
C LEU A 92 27.52 -5.06 17.22
N PRO A 93 28.18 -4.10 17.90
CA PRO A 93 27.98 -3.84 19.32
C PRO A 93 26.66 -3.08 19.57
N VAL A 94 25.55 -3.62 19.10
CA VAL A 94 24.19 -3.07 19.19
C VAL A 94 23.22 -4.18 19.60
N THR A 95 22.19 -3.82 20.36
CA THR A 95 21.17 -4.80 20.78
C THR A 95 20.31 -5.26 19.60
N SER A 96 19.86 -6.51 19.59
CA SER A 96 18.93 -7.04 18.56
C SER A 96 17.65 -6.22 18.43
N ARG A 97 17.18 -5.59 19.52
CA ARG A 97 16.06 -4.63 19.51
C ARG A 97 16.33 -3.42 18.62
N GLN A 98 17.47 -2.76 18.81
CA GLN A 98 17.86 -1.60 17.99
C GLN A 98 18.01 -1.98 16.52
N LEU A 99 18.46 -3.20 16.25
CA LEU A 99 18.61 -3.72 14.91
C LEU A 99 17.24 -3.94 14.25
N LEU A 100 16.32 -4.62 14.94
CA LEU A 100 14.97 -4.83 14.44
C LEU A 100 14.22 -3.52 14.25
N ILE A 101 14.25 -2.60 15.23
CA ILE A 101 13.63 -1.26 15.12
C ILE A 101 14.17 -0.51 13.89
N SER A 102 15.48 -0.57 13.63
CA SER A 102 16.04 0.11 12.47
C SER A 102 15.46 -0.41 11.15
N LYS A 103 15.21 -1.73 11.05
CA LYS A 103 14.64 -2.37 9.86
C LYS A 103 13.17 -2.05 9.68
N VAL A 104 12.40 -2.16 10.76
CA VAL A 104 10.97 -1.84 10.77
C VAL A 104 10.76 -0.40 10.32
N MET A 105 11.53 0.56 10.85
CA MET A 105 11.42 1.97 10.48
C MET A 105 11.72 2.20 9.00
N ILE A 106 12.81 1.62 8.47
CA ILE A 106 13.16 1.79 7.06
C ILE A 106 12.11 1.16 6.14
N MET A 107 11.64 -0.05 6.46
CA MET A 107 10.60 -0.72 5.67
C MET A 107 9.29 0.08 5.71
N SER A 108 8.87 0.55 6.89
CA SER A 108 7.64 1.34 7.06
C SER A 108 7.69 2.65 6.26
N VAL A 109 8.84 3.34 6.25
CA VAL A 109 9.01 4.57 5.45
C VAL A 109 8.94 4.28 3.95
N TRP A 110 9.51 3.17 3.49
CA TRP A 110 9.43 2.79 2.08
C TRP A 110 8.05 2.32 1.65
N GLU A 111 7.29 1.66 2.53
CA GLU A 111 5.88 1.36 2.30
C GLU A 111 5.07 2.66 2.17
N LEU A 112 5.27 3.62 3.07
CA LEU A 112 4.61 4.92 3.01
C LEU A 112 4.95 5.70 1.73
N LEU A 113 6.24 5.74 1.36
CA LEU A 113 6.69 6.37 0.11
C LEU A 113 6.14 5.65 -1.12
N SER A 114 5.97 4.32 -1.06
CA SER A 114 5.33 3.55 -2.12
C SER A 114 3.87 3.96 -2.28
N SER A 115 3.10 4.02 -1.19
CA SER A 115 1.70 4.46 -1.21
C SER A 115 1.54 5.88 -1.74
N ILE A 116 2.38 6.81 -1.26
CA ILE A 116 2.41 8.20 -1.76
C ILE A 116 2.79 8.23 -3.24
N GLY A 117 3.78 7.45 -3.67
CA GLY A 117 4.21 7.38 -5.06
C GLY A 117 3.13 6.85 -5.99
N VAL A 118 2.34 5.87 -5.54
CA VAL A 118 1.18 5.35 -6.29
C VAL A 118 0.11 6.43 -6.42
N LEU A 119 -0.28 7.08 -5.32
CA LEU A 119 -1.25 8.18 -5.34
C LEU A 119 -0.79 9.33 -6.26
N PHE A 120 0.49 9.70 -6.17
CA PHE A 120 1.06 10.73 -7.01
C PHE A 120 1.08 10.33 -8.49
N SER A 121 1.31 9.06 -8.81
CA SER A 121 1.24 8.56 -10.19
C SER A 121 -0.18 8.64 -10.76
N MET A 122 -1.23 8.39 -9.95
CA MET A 122 -2.62 8.61 -10.36
C MET A 122 -2.91 10.08 -10.66
N VAL A 123 -2.39 11.01 -9.83
CA VAL A 123 -2.54 12.45 -10.07
C VAL A 123 -1.83 12.87 -11.36
N VAL A 124 -0.63 12.35 -11.62
CA VAL A 124 0.10 12.63 -12.88
C VAL A 124 -0.64 12.07 -14.08
N PHE A 125 -1.13 10.83 -14.01
CA PHE A 125 -1.94 10.25 -15.08
C PHE A 125 -3.17 11.12 -15.38
N GLY A 126 -3.96 11.47 -14.36
CA GLY A 126 -5.16 12.30 -14.51
C GLY A 126 -4.85 13.70 -15.03
N GLY A 127 -3.81 14.35 -14.49
CA GLY A 127 -3.39 15.68 -14.93
C GLY A 127 -2.92 15.71 -16.39
N VAL A 128 -2.11 14.73 -16.80
CA VAL A 128 -1.63 14.61 -18.19
C VAL A 128 -2.77 14.25 -19.14
N ALA A 129 -3.70 13.38 -18.71
CA ALA A 129 -4.89 13.05 -19.50
C ALA A 129 -5.77 14.28 -19.76
N VAL A 130 -6.06 15.08 -18.72
CA VAL A 130 -6.82 16.33 -18.85
C VAL A 130 -6.11 17.32 -19.77
N PHE A 131 -4.81 17.52 -19.58
CA PHE A 131 -4.02 18.41 -20.43
C PHE A 131 -4.04 17.97 -21.91
N SER A 132 -3.93 16.67 -22.15
CA SER A 132 -3.96 16.08 -23.49
C SER A 132 -5.32 16.25 -24.18
N LEU A 133 -6.42 16.20 -23.42
CA LEU A 133 -7.79 16.35 -23.92
C LEU A 133 -8.24 17.80 -24.05
N ALA A 134 -7.72 18.72 -23.23
CA ALA A 134 -8.06 20.14 -23.27
C ALA A 134 -7.75 20.81 -24.62
N SER A 135 -6.88 20.19 -25.44
CA SER A 135 -6.52 20.66 -26.77
C SER A 135 -7.43 20.12 -27.90
N LYS A 136 -8.43 19.30 -27.58
CA LYS A 136 -9.32 18.65 -28.55
C LYS A 136 -10.78 19.09 -28.38
N GLU A 137 -11.47 19.27 -29.51
CA GLU A 137 -12.91 19.59 -29.60
C GLU A 137 -13.76 18.32 -29.89
N GLY A 138 -13.34 17.15 -29.37
CA GLY A 138 -14.04 15.88 -29.57
C GLY A 138 -15.09 15.60 -28.48
N ASP A 139 -16.13 14.83 -28.81
CA ASP A 139 -17.23 14.45 -27.91
C ASP A 139 -16.76 13.61 -26.71
N PHE A 140 -15.67 12.85 -26.88
CA PHE A 140 -15.02 12.14 -25.77
C PHE A 140 -14.23 13.08 -24.85
N ALA A 141 -13.59 14.11 -25.41
CA ALA A 141 -12.81 15.08 -24.65
C ALA A 141 -13.70 15.97 -23.78
N SER A 142 -14.83 16.43 -24.30
CA SER A 142 -15.83 17.18 -23.53
C SER A 142 -16.37 16.36 -22.36
N LEU A 143 -16.69 15.08 -22.58
CA LEU A 143 -17.22 14.16 -21.56
C LEU A 143 -16.23 13.95 -20.40
N VAL A 144 -14.95 13.73 -20.71
CA VAL A 144 -13.91 13.56 -19.69
C VAL A 144 -13.64 14.88 -18.94
N ILE A 145 -13.59 16.02 -19.63
CA ILE A 145 -13.41 17.33 -19.00
C ILE A 145 -14.60 17.67 -18.10
N GLU A 146 -15.82 17.35 -18.52
CA GLU A 146 -17.03 17.56 -17.74
C GLU A 146 -17.07 16.66 -16.50
N ALA A 147 -16.69 15.39 -16.62
CA ALA A 147 -16.54 14.49 -15.47
C ALA A 147 -15.50 15.03 -14.47
N MET A 148 -14.39 15.57 -14.96
CA MET A 148 -13.33 16.16 -14.12
C MET A 148 -13.74 17.50 -13.48
N LYS A 149 -14.56 18.32 -14.16
CA LYS A 149 -15.16 19.52 -13.56
C LYS A 149 -16.23 19.14 -12.52
N GLY A 150 -17.00 18.10 -12.80
CA GLY A 150 -17.98 17.53 -11.87
C GLY A 150 -17.34 17.10 -10.55
N LEU A 151 -16.14 16.52 -10.59
CA LEU A 151 -15.32 16.19 -9.42
C LEU A 151 -15.03 17.41 -8.52
N GLY A 152 -14.86 18.61 -9.08
CA GLY A 152 -14.67 19.84 -8.30
C GLY A 152 -15.92 20.27 -7.53
N ASN A 153 -17.09 20.07 -8.13
CA ASN A 153 -18.38 20.43 -7.54
C ASN A 153 -18.88 19.40 -6.50
N LEU A 154 -18.19 18.27 -6.37
CA LEU A 154 -18.53 17.23 -5.40
C LEU A 154 -18.37 17.71 -3.94
N TRP A 155 -17.45 18.64 -3.68
CA TRP A 155 -17.17 19.13 -2.33
C TRP A 155 -18.37 19.79 -1.64
N ASP A 156 -19.26 20.41 -2.41
CA ASP A 156 -20.46 21.10 -1.91
C ASP A 156 -21.69 20.16 -1.82
N MET A 157 -21.58 18.92 -2.29
CA MET A 157 -22.69 17.98 -2.23
C MET A 157 -22.93 17.49 -0.78
N PRO A 158 -24.20 17.29 -0.37
CA PRO A 158 -24.54 16.70 0.93
C PRO A 158 -23.83 15.36 1.21
N PHE A 159 -23.48 14.64 0.13
CA PHE A 159 -22.72 13.41 0.15
C PHE A 159 -21.33 13.55 0.80
N PHE A 160 -20.65 14.68 0.61
CA PHE A 160 -19.30 14.94 1.14
C PHE A 160 -19.28 15.49 2.57
N LYS A 161 -20.45 15.55 3.22
CA LYS A 161 -20.54 15.83 4.65
C LYS A 161 -19.68 14.82 5.43
N ASP A 162 -18.87 15.32 6.36
CA ASP A 162 -17.90 14.56 7.18
C ASP A 162 -16.66 14.00 6.44
N PHE A 163 -16.45 14.35 5.16
CA PHE A 163 -15.28 13.90 4.40
C PHE A 163 -13.94 14.27 5.06
N GLN A 164 -13.87 15.42 5.74
CA GLN A 164 -12.65 15.86 6.42
C GLN A 164 -12.22 14.89 7.53
N ILE A 165 -13.17 14.41 8.34
CA ILE A 165 -12.91 13.47 9.43
C ILE A 165 -12.52 12.11 8.85
N PHE A 166 -13.20 11.70 7.78
CA PHE A 166 -12.83 10.50 7.02
C PHE A 166 -11.41 10.58 6.47
N GLY A 167 -11.01 11.71 5.89
CA GLY A 167 -9.65 11.94 5.40
C GLY A 167 -8.60 11.77 6.48
N VAL A 168 -8.82 12.34 7.67
CA VAL A 168 -7.92 12.16 8.83
C VAL A 168 -7.84 10.69 9.25
N SER A 169 -8.98 9.99 9.33
CA SER A 169 -8.98 8.56 9.69
C SER A 169 -8.27 7.68 8.66
N THR A 170 -8.35 8.04 7.38
CA THR A 170 -7.68 7.34 6.27
C THR A 170 -6.18 7.52 6.35
N VAL A 171 -5.70 8.76 6.57
CA VAL A 171 -4.26 9.04 6.75
C VAL A 171 -3.73 8.30 7.97
N PHE A 172 -4.47 8.29 9.08
CA PHE A 172 -4.06 7.56 10.28
C PHE A 172 -3.98 6.05 10.03
N MET A 173 -4.99 5.48 9.35
CA MET A 173 -4.99 4.07 8.98
C MET A 173 -3.81 3.72 8.08
N GLU A 174 -3.47 4.58 7.12
CA GLU A 174 -2.33 4.37 6.22
C GLU A 174 -0.98 4.39 6.95
N LEU A 175 -0.81 5.30 7.92
CA LEU A 175 0.40 5.32 8.75
C LEU A 175 0.55 4.04 9.58
N VAL A 176 -0.56 3.55 10.14
CA VAL A 176 -0.58 2.31 10.92
C VAL A 176 -0.38 1.08 10.01
N SER A 177 -0.94 1.10 8.80
CA SER A 177 -0.81 0.00 7.84
C SER A 177 0.64 -0.16 7.38
N CYS A 178 1.38 0.94 7.14
CA CYS A 178 2.80 0.90 6.79
C CYS A 178 3.69 0.32 7.90
N PHE A 179 3.39 0.64 9.16
CA PHE A 179 4.11 0.03 10.29
C PHE A 179 3.79 -1.46 10.42
N SER A 180 2.50 -1.81 10.34
CA SER A 180 2.02 -3.16 10.54
C SER A 180 2.40 -4.07 9.37
N GLY A 181 2.40 -3.56 8.14
CA GLY A 181 2.83 -4.24 6.91
C GLY A 181 4.28 -4.66 6.99
N ALA A 182 5.18 -3.73 7.32
CA ALA A 182 6.58 -4.02 7.58
C ALA A 182 6.75 -5.11 8.66
N MET A 183 5.98 -5.03 9.75
CA MET A 183 6.01 -6.04 10.81
C MET A 183 5.50 -7.41 10.38
N ILE A 184 4.45 -7.48 9.55
CA ILE A 184 3.93 -8.73 8.99
C ILE A 184 5.01 -9.40 8.14
N ILE A 185 5.70 -8.65 7.28
CA ILE A 185 6.80 -9.19 6.46
C ILE A 185 7.92 -9.74 7.35
N ILE A 186 8.38 -8.94 8.31
CA ILE A 186 9.46 -9.30 9.24
C ILE A 186 9.11 -10.54 10.06
N ALA A 187 7.91 -10.58 10.64
CA ALA A 187 7.45 -11.71 11.44
C ALA A 187 7.26 -12.97 10.60
N SER A 188 6.73 -12.83 9.38
CA SER A 188 6.58 -13.95 8.45
C SER A 188 7.92 -14.58 8.09
N ILE A 189 8.93 -13.75 7.79
CA ILE A 189 10.28 -14.23 7.47
C ILE A 189 10.91 -14.91 8.67
N THR A 190 10.78 -14.30 9.86
CA THR A 190 11.35 -14.83 11.11
C THR A 190 10.71 -16.17 11.49
N MET A 191 9.38 -16.29 11.39
CA MET A 191 8.67 -17.56 11.61
C MET A 191 9.04 -18.61 10.55
N GLY A 192 9.18 -18.20 9.29
CA GLY A 192 9.58 -19.10 8.22
C GLY A 192 10.96 -19.72 8.44
N GLN A 193 11.88 -19.02 9.10
CA GLN A 193 13.20 -19.56 9.44
C GLN A 193 13.16 -20.73 10.41
N MET A 194 12.08 -20.87 11.19
CA MET A 194 11.92 -22.00 12.12
C MET A 194 11.70 -23.33 11.38
N ILE A 195 11.35 -23.29 10.08
CA ILE A 195 11.12 -24.49 9.27
C ILE A 195 12.45 -24.98 8.69
N ARG A 196 12.96 -26.11 9.20
CA ARG A 196 14.29 -26.64 8.84
C ARG A 196 14.54 -26.85 7.34
N LYS A 197 13.54 -27.35 6.59
CA LYS A 197 13.73 -27.82 5.20
C LYS A 197 13.32 -26.81 4.12
N HIS A 198 12.32 -25.97 4.38
CA HIS A 198 11.75 -25.06 3.39
C HIS A 198 11.56 -23.64 3.97
N ARG A 199 12.64 -23.03 4.48
CA ARG A 199 12.61 -21.72 5.16
C ARG A 199 11.91 -20.62 4.36
N VAL A 200 12.13 -20.58 3.04
CA VAL A 200 11.49 -19.59 2.15
C VAL A 200 10.00 -19.85 1.98
N LEU A 201 9.59 -21.09 1.66
CA LEU A 201 8.16 -21.44 1.55
C LEU A 201 7.43 -21.28 2.88
N GLY A 202 8.11 -21.58 3.99
CA GLY A 202 7.63 -21.33 5.34
C GLY A 202 7.33 -19.85 5.59
N SER A 203 8.21 -18.97 5.11
CA SER A 203 8.02 -17.51 5.22
C SER A 203 6.82 -17.03 4.41
N VAL A 204 6.67 -17.55 3.18
CA VAL A 204 5.52 -17.23 2.31
C VAL A 204 4.21 -17.77 2.91
N GLY A 205 4.21 -19.00 3.42
CA GLY A 205 3.05 -19.60 4.10
C GLY A 205 2.65 -18.83 5.36
N ALA A 206 3.62 -18.39 6.16
CA ALA A 206 3.37 -17.57 7.34
C ALA A 206 2.76 -16.21 6.97
N TYR A 207 3.21 -15.58 5.88
CA TYR A 207 2.63 -14.33 5.39
C TYR A 207 1.15 -14.49 5.03
N PHE A 208 0.80 -15.52 4.28
CA PHE A 208 -0.60 -15.79 3.94
C PHE A 208 -1.43 -16.18 5.17
N ALA A 209 -0.87 -16.95 6.11
CA ALA A 209 -1.56 -17.32 7.34
C ALA A 209 -1.87 -16.11 8.23
N ILE A 210 -0.90 -15.22 8.45
CA ILE A 210 -1.10 -13.99 9.21
C ILE A 210 -2.17 -13.12 8.53
N ASN A 211 -2.07 -12.92 7.22
CA ASN A 211 -3.05 -12.14 6.48
C ASN A 211 -4.44 -12.78 6.53
N ALA A 212 -4.57 -14.10 6.43
CA ALA A 212 -5.85 -14.79 6.56
C ALA A 212 -6.49 -14.58 7.95
N VAL A 213 -5.68 -14.61 9.01
CA VAL A 213 -6.16 -14.31 10.38
C VAL A 213 -6.61 -12.87 10.49
N ILE A 214 -5.83 -11.91 9.99
CA ILE A 214 -6.19 -10.49 9.98
C ILE A 214 -7.51 -10.27 9.22
N GLN A 215 -7.65 -10.87 8.04
CA GLN A 215 -8.88 -10.79 7.24
C GLN A 215 -10.08 -11.44 7.94
N GLY A 216 -9.88 -12.56 8.63
CA GLY A 216 -10.92 -13.19 9.45
C GLY A 216 -11.38 -12.29 10.61
N ILE A 217 -10.45 -11.63 11.29
CA ILE A 217 -10.77 -10.64 12.34
C ILE A 217 -11.57 -9.49 11.74
N PHE A 218 -11.18 -8.97 10.57
CA PHE A 218 -11.94 -7.91 9.90
C PHE A 218 -13.33 -8.37 9.53
N MET A 219 -13.49 -9.56 8.96
CA MET A 219 -14.81 -10.10 8.65
C MET A 219 -15.71 -10.12 9.90
N VAL A 220 -15.21 -10.59 11.04
CA VAL A 220 -15.98 -10.63 12.31
C VAL A 220 -16.34 -9.24 12.82
N ILE A 221 -15.42 -8.28 12.74
CA ILE A 221 -15.66 -6.90 13.21
C ILE A 221 -16.64 -6.15 12.29
N MET A 222 -16.56 -6.39 10.98
CA MET A 222 -17.40 -5.71 9.99
C MET A 222 -18.83 -6.27 9.97
N PHE A 223 -19.01 -7.54 10.32
CA PHE A 223 -20.28 -8.26 10.19
C PHE A 223 -21.47 -7.64 10.95
N PRO A 224 -21.32 -7.16 12.21
CA PRO A 224 -22.42 -6.48 12.91
C PRO A 224 -22.86 -5.19 12.20
N MET A 225 -21.93 -4.49 11.56
CA MET A 225 -22.27 -3.25 10.86
C MET A 225 -22.99 -3.51 9.55
N THR A 226 -22.64 -4.56 8.79
CA THR A 226 -23.44 -4.97 7.62
C THR A 226 -24.83 -5.45 8.02
N ILE A 227 -24.99 -6.15 9.16
CA ILE A 227 -26.31 -6.47 9.70
C ILE A 227 -27.10 -5.20 10.05
N LYS A 228 -26.45 -4.23 10.71
CA LYS A 228 -27.09 -2.97 11.07
C LYS A 228 -27.55 -2.19 9.84
N MET A 229 -26.75 -2.19 8.76
CA MET A 229 -27.19 -1.68 7.47
C MET A 229 -28.43 -2.44 6.96
N ALA A 230 -28.44 -3.77 6.97
CA ALA A 230 -29.58 -4.52 6.43
C ALA A 230 -30.89 -4.34 7.23
N LEU A 231 -30.82 -4.09 8.55
CA LEU A 231 -31.99 -4.12 9.44
C LEU A 231 -32.48 -2.75 9.90
N ASP A 232 -31.67 -1.69 9.80
CA ASP A 232 -32.00 -0.35 10.29
C ASP A 232 -32.14 0.65 9.12
N ASN A 233 -33.38 0.93 8.73
CA ASN A 233 -33.70 1.88 7.66
C ASN A 233 -33.18 3.31 7.94
N ALA A 234 -33.10 3.72 9.21
CA ALA A 234 -32.55 5.03 9.56
C ALA A 234 -31.03 5.05 9.39
N PHE A 235 -30.36 3.93 9.64
CA PHE A 235 -28.94 3.77 9.37
C PHE A 235 -28.63 3.73 7.86
N LEU A 236 -29.44 3.01 7.07
CA LEU A 236 -29.33 2.99 5.61
C LEU A 236 -29.49 4.39 5.01
N TYR A 237 -30.52 5.12 5.42
CA TYR A 237 -30.73 6.49 4.95
C TYR A 237 -29.53 7.40 5.24
N ARG A 238 -28.93 7.30 6.44
CA ARG A 238 -27.71 8.05 6.78
C ARG A 238 -26.52 7.65 5.91
N PHE A 239 -26.35 6.36 5.63
CA PHE A 239 -25.27 5.86 4.77
C PHE A 239 -25.42 6.33 3.32
N GLU A 240 -26.62 6.29 2.76
CA GLU A 240 -26.89 6.80 1.41
C GLU A 240 -26.70 8.32 1.30
N THR A 241 -27.01 9.05 2.38
CA THR A 241 -26.87 10.51 2.42
C THR A 241 -25.42 10.95 2.62
N SER A 242 -24.65 10.26 3.48
CA SER A 242 -23.20 10.42 3.62
C SER A 242 -22.57 9.13 4.17
N PRO A 243 -21.79 8.41 3.36
CA PRO A 243 -21.15 7.16 3.80
C PRO A 243 -19.84 7.42 4.58
N PHE A 244 -19.31 8.65 4.57
CA PHE A 244 -18.01 8.96 5.16
C PHE A 244 -17.97 8.78 6.68
N SER A 245 -19.06 9.13 7.37
CA SER A 245 -19.19 8.88 8.81
C SER A 245 -19.09 7.38 9.14
N PHE A 246 -19.69 6.51 8.32
CA PHE A 246 -19.58 5.06 8.45
C PHE A 246 -18.13 4.58 8.25
N TYR A 247 -17.51 5.00 7.14
CA TYR A 247 -16.13 4.61 6.83
C TYR A 247 -15.11 5.12 7.85
N THR A 248 -15.35 6.29 8.44
CA THR A 248 -14.50 6.84 9.50
C THR A 248 -14.43 5.92 10.72
N ILE A 249 -15.58 5.46 11.20
CA ILE A 249 -15.66 4.52 12.33
C ILE A 249 -14.95 3.21 11.95
N MET A 250 -15.20 2.72 10.73
CA MET A 250 -14.56 1.50 10.23
C MET A 250 -13.04 1.61 10.23
N PHE A 251 -12.49 2.64 9.58
CA PHE A 251 -11.04 2.83 9.48
C PHE A 251 -10.39 3.06 10.84
N THR A 252 -11.08 3.74 11.76
CA THR A 252 -10.60 3.92 13.13
C THR A 252 -10.48 2.57 13.85
N ILE A 253 -11.52 1.73 13.81
CA ILE A 253 -11.46 0.39 14.44
C ILE A 253 -10.38 -0.47 13.79
N MET A 254 -10.30 -0.47 12.45
CA MET A 254 -9.29 -1.23 11.71
C MET A 254 -7.87 -0.79 12.05
N SER A 255 -7.63 0.52 12.20
CA SER A 255 -6.33 1.04 12.59
C SER A 255 -5.91 0.53 13.97
N VAL A 256 -6.83 0.46 14.94
CA VAL A 256 -6.53 -0.09 16.28
C VAL A 256 -6.17 -1.57 16.21
N VAL A 257 -6.89 -2.35 15.40
CA VAL A 257 -6.61 -3.78 15.21
C VAL A 257 -5.26 -3.99 14.53
N TYR A 258 -4.99 -3.26 13.43
CA TYR A 258 -3.71 -3.34 12.74
C TYR A 258 -2.55 -2.98 13.67
N LEU A 259 -2.69 -1.90 14.45
CA LEU A 259 -1.69 -1.50 15.44
C LEU A 259 -1.45 -2.61 16.46
N ALA A 260 -2.50 -3.20 17.02
CA ALA A 260 -2.40 -4.29 17.99
C ALA A 260 -1.69 -5.51 17.39
N VAL A 261 -2.01 -5.87 16.15
CA VAL A 261 -1.34 -6.95 15.42
C VAL A 261 0.13 -6.62 15.17
N GLY A 262 0.45 -5.41 14.69
CA GLY A 262 1.82 -4.96 14.46
C GLY A 262 2.68 -5.01 15.73
N VAL A 263 2.14 -4.54 16.85
CA VAL A 263 2.81 -4.60 18.16
C VAL A 263 2.97 -6.06 18.64
N GLY A 264 1.95 -6.90 18.50
CA GLY A 264 2.04 -8.32 18.84
C GLY A 264 3.10 -9.06 18.03
N LEU A 265 3.16 -8.80 16.72
CA LEU A 265 4.18 -9.35 15.82
C LEU A 265 5.58 -8.82 16.12
N TYR A 266 5.70 -7.60 16.64
CA TYR A 266 6.98 -7.04 17.09
C TYR A 266 7.55 -7.84 18.24
N PHE A 267 6.76 -8.05 19.31
CA PHE A 267 7.20 -8.83 20.46
C PHE A 267 7.46 -10.29 20.09
N LEU A 268 6.65 -10.87 19.20
CA LEU A 268 6.89 -12.22 18.67
C LEU A 268 8.23 -12.31 17.94
N SER A 269 8.50 -11.37 17.03
CA SER A 269 9.74 -11.35 16.25
C SER A 269 10.97 -11.13 17.14
N GLU A 270 10.86 -10.23 18.12
CA GLU A 270 11.92 -9.98 19.10
C GLU A 270 12.24 -11.23 19.93
N TYR A 271 11.20 -11.91 20.44
CA TYR A 271 11.36 -13.15 21.20
C TYR A 271 12.00 -14.27 20.38
N LEU A 272 11.57 -14.44 19.13
CA LEU A 272 12.12 -15.46 18.23
C LEU A 272 13.58 -15.19 17.89
N LEU A 273 13.95 -13.94 17.61
CA LEU A 273 15.33 -13.56 17.35
C LEU A 273 16.22 -13.75 18.58
N HIS A 274 15.73 -13.50 19.79
CA HIS A 274 16.54 -13.66 21.00
C HIS A 274 16.76 -15.14 21.38
N LYS A 275 15.79 -16.02 21.10
CA LYS A 275 15.80 -17.40 21.62
C LYS A 275 16.24 -18.47 20.61
N GLN A 276 16.19 -18.19 19.31
CA GLN A 276 16.46 -19.18 18.25
C GLN A 276 17.51 -18.76 17.21
N LEU A 277 18.23 -17.65 17.42
CA LEU A 277 19.47 -17.36 16.69
C LEU A 277 20.64 -18.17 17.28
N GLU A 278 20.47 -19.49 17.38
CA GLU A 278 21.62 -20.40 17.32
C GLU A 278 21.95 -20.52 15.82
N LEU A 279 22.85 -19.66 15.35
CA LEU A 279 23.48 -19.79 14.03
C LEU A 279 24.47 -20.97 14.08
N GLU A 280 23.96 -22.18 14.27
CA GLU A 280 24.62 -23.47 14.03
C GLU A 280 23.68 -24.41 13.27
#